data_AF-A0ABC8REV2-F1
#
_entry.id   AF-A0ABC8REV2-F1
#
_cell.length_a   1.000
_cell.length_b   1.000
_cell.length_c   1.000
_cell.angle_alpha   90.00
_cell.angle_beta   90.00
_cell.angle_gamma   90.00
#
_symmetry.space_group_name_H-M   'P 1'
#
loop_
_entity.id
_entity.type
_entity.pdbx_description
1 polymer ?
#
loop_
_entity_poly.entity_id
_entity_poly.type
_entity_poly.pdbx_seq_one_letter_code
_entity_poly.pdbx_strand_id
1 'polypeptide(L)'
;MASMVTSPSFTAASSTTVFSHNKTSASNLRPNVKTLSSSIMGAQFSINRSTRRCHITKRCRSGVTCLSTSPSVLPSALLFDCDGVLVDTEKDGHRISFNDTFAARELGVTWDVDLYGELLKIGGGKERMTAYFNKTGWPEKAPKSEEERKDFIASLHKQKTELFMVLIEKKLLPLRPGVAKLIDQALAKGVKVAVCSTSNEKAVSAIVSCLLGPERAKEILIFAGDVVPRKKPDPVNFSSCLTDELDGI
;
A
#
# COMPACT_ATOMS: atom_id res chain seq x y z
N MET A 1 -60.93 -9.28 20.05
CA MET A 1 -61.29 -8.94 18.66
C MET A 1 -60.10 -9.23 17.79
N ALA A 2 -60.30 -10.11 16.81
CA ALA A 2 -59.27 -10.64 15.91
C ALA A 2 -59.03 -9.74 14.68
N SER A 3 -57.98 -10.09 13.94
CA SER A 3 -57.70 -9.71 12.54
C SER A 3 -57.14 -8.30 12.32
N MET A 4 -56.16 -8.05 11.44
CA MET A 4 -55.72 -8.82 10.28
C MET A 4 -54.30 -8.40 9.86
N VAL A 5 -53.57 -9.39 9.35
CA VAL A 5 -52.24 -9.29 8.72
C VAL A 5 -52.42 -8.86 7.26
N THR A 6 -51.61 -7.95 6.74
CA THR A 6 -51.45 -7.76 5.28
C THR A 6 -50.01 -7.41 4.93
N SER A 7 -49.38 -8.31 4.18
CA SER A 7 -48.09 -8.12 3.50
C SER A 7 -48.35 -7.67 2.06
N PRO A 8 -47.49 -6.85 1.45
CA PRO A 8 -47.43 -6.75 -0.01
C PRO A 8 -46.23 -7.55 -0.55
N SER A 9 -46.53 -8.52 -1.39
CA SER A 9 -45.62 -9.19 -2.30
C SER A 9 -45.36 -8.28 -3.51
N PHE A 10 -44.08 -8.09 -3.89
CA PHE A 10 -43.73 -7.53 -5.19
C PHE A 10 -42.95 -8.54 -6.01
N THR A 11 -43.42 -8.67 -7.24
CA THR A 11 -43.13 -9.65 -8.27
C THR A 11 -41.79 -9.38 -8.95
N ALA A 12 -41.00 -10.45 -9.12
CA ALA A 12 -39.81 -10.46 -9.96
C ALA A 12 -40.21 -10.57 -11.44
N ALA A 13 -39.76 -9.62 -12.26
CA ALA A 13 -39.82 -9.71 -13.70
C ALA A 13 -38.41 -10.00 -14.24
N SER A 14 -38.19 -11.25 -14.65
CA SER A 14 -37.06 -11.66 -15.47
C SER A 14 -37.28 -11.19 -16.90
N SER A 15 -36.31 -10.52 -17.50
CA SER A 15 -36.25 -10.30 -18.95
C SER A 15 -34.91 -10.78 -19.48
N THR A 16 -34.96 -11.98 -20.05
CA THR A 16 -33.98 -12.57 -20.95
C THR A 16 -34.01 -11.79 -22.27
N THR A 17 -32.88 -11.28 -22.73
CA THR A 17 -32.68 -10.97 -24.15
C THR A 17 -31.33 -11.50 -24.62
N VAL A 18 -31.37 -11.92 -25.88
CA VAL A 18 -30.55 -12.92 -26.55
C VAL A 18 -29.40 -12.25 -27.30
N PHE A 19 -28.32 -13.03 -27.43
CA PHE A 19 -27.18 -12.90 -28.34
C PHE A 19 -27.35 -11.98 -29.56
N SER A 20 -26.30 -11.17 -29.81
CA SER A 20 -25.86 -10.91 -31.18
C SER A 20 -24.33 -10.95 -31.24
N HIS A 21 -23.83 -11.96 -31.95
CA HIS A 21 -22.46 -12.07 -32.42
C HIS A 21 -22.19 -11.00 -33.48
N ASN A 22 -21.13 -10.22 -33.33
CA ASN A 22 -20.43 -9.67 -34.50
C ASN A 22 -18.95 -10.02 -34.43
N LYS A 23 -18.57 -10.91 -35.36
CA LYS A 23 -17.19 -11.19 -35.74
C LYS A 23 -16.68 -10.01 -36.54
N THR A 24 -15.57 -9.42 -36.12
CA THR A 24 -14.74 -8.60 -37.01
C THR A 24 -13.30 -9.09 -36.95
N SER A 25 -12.89 -9.52 -38.14
CA SER A 25 -11.63 -10.07 -38.62
C SER A 25 -10.36 -9.51 -38.00
N ALA A 26 -9.49 -10.42 -37.58
CA ALA A 26 -8.07 -10.18 -37.39
C ALA A 26 -7.39 -10.01 -38.75
N SER A 27 -6.83 -8.82 -39.02
CA SER A 27 -5.92 -8.59 -40.14
C SER A 27 -4.47 -8.64 -39.64
N ASN A 28 -3.71 -9.52 -40.29
CA ASN A 28 -2.27 -9.69 -40.12
C ASN A 28 -1.52 -8.44 -40.57
N LEU A 29 -0.70 -7.85 -39.68
CA LEU A 29 0.33 -6.87 -40.06
C LEU A 29 1.71 -7.44 -39.74
N ARG A 30 2.41 -7.85 -40.80
CA ARG A 30 3.84 -8.17 -40.81
C ARG A 30 4.67 -6.89 -40.96
N PRO A 31 5.93 -6.88 -40.50
CA PRO A 31 6.73 -5.67 -40.31
C PRO A 31 7.30 -5.14 -41.64
N ASN A 32 7.20 -3.83 -41.86
CA ASN A 32 7.85 -3.15 -42.98
C ASN A 32 9.13 -2.49 -42.47
N VAL A 33 10.27 -3.16 -42.69
CA VAL A 33 11.61 -2.62 -42.49
C VAL A 33 11.91 -1.71 -43.68
N LYS A 34 11.95 -0.40 -43.45
CA LYS A 34 12.45 0.57 -44.44
C LYS A 34 13.94 0.79 -44.22
N THR A 35 14.71 0.28 -45.16
CA THR A 35 16.10 0.62 -45.43
C THR A 35 16.20 2.10 -45.81
N LEU A 36 17.00 2.88 -45.08
CA LEU A 36 17.49 4.18 -45.55
C LEU A 36 19.02 4.22 -45.42
N SER A 37 19.62 4.38 -46.59
CA SER A 37 21.04 4.60 -46.85
C SER A 37 21.39 6.07 -46.61
N SER A 38 22.50 6.34 -45.93
CA SER A 38 23.22 7.61 -46.08
C SER A 38 24.70 7.43 -45.72
N SER A 39 25.55 7.88 -46.64
CA SER A 39 26.98 7.66 -46.71
C SER A 39 27.82 8.52 -45.74
N ILE A 40 28.76 7.83 -45.10
CA ILE A 40 30.18 8.09 -44.78
C ILE A 40 30.75 9.51 -44.97
N MET A 41 31.22 10.07 -43.85
CA MET A 41 32.52 10.75 -43.63
C MET A 41 32.91 10.29 -42.20
N GLY A 42 34.06 9.77 -41.82
CA GLY A 42 35.40 9.67 -42.38
C GLY A 42 36.32 9.53 -41.16
N ALA A 43 36.67 8.31 -40.76
CA ALA A 43 37.70 8.04 -39.76
C ALA A 43 38.27 6.64 -40.00
N GLN A 44 39.50 6.60 -40.51
CA GLN A 44 40.24 5.39 -40.77
C GLN A 44 40.67 4.74 -39.45
N PHE A 45 40.29 3.49 -39.21
CA PHE A 45 40.98 2.62 -38.26
C PHE A 45 41.46 1.38 -38.99
N SER A 46 42.78 1.29 -39.16
CA SER A 46 43.46 0.13 -39.73
C SER A 46 43.40 -1.05 -38.75
N ILE A 47 42.78 -2.15 -39.17
CA ILE A 47 42.82 -3.43 -38.48
C ILE A 47 44.12 -4.13 -38.89
N ASN A 48 45.09 -4.21 -37.99
CA ASN A 48 46.26 -5.06 -38.18
C ASN A 48 46.05 -6.40 -37.46
N ARG A 49 45.87 -7.46 -38.25
CA ARG A 49 45.63 -8.82 -37.76
C ARG A 49 46.96 -9.45 -37.36
N SER A 50 47.35 -9.34 -36.09
CA SER A 50 48.50 -10.05 -35.54
C SER A 50 48.03 -11.30 -34.80
N THR A 51 48.27 -12.47 -35.40
CA THR A 51 48.16 -13.77 -34.74
C THR A 51 49.27 -13.89 -33.69
N ARG A 52 48.95 -13.57 -32.43
CA ARG A 52 49.78 -13.96 -31.29
C ARG A 52 49.04 -14.99 -30.45
N ARG A 53 49.57 -16.21 -30.52
CA ARG A 53 49.21 -17.35 -29.66
C ARG A 53 49.61 -17.00 -28.23
N CYS A 54 48.64 -16.62 -27.39
CA CYS A 54 48.87 -16.39 -25.97
C CYS A 54 48.44 -17.63 -25.19
N HIS A 55 49.41 -18.32 -24.58
CA HIS A 55 49.13 -19.35 -23.59
C HIS A 55 48.49 -18.70 -22.35
N ILE A 56 47.20 -18.92 -22.17
CA ILE A 56 46.51 -18.62 -20.91
C ILE A 56 46.94 -19.67 -19.89
N THR A 57 47.92 -19.33 -19.07
CA THR A 57 48.16 -20.02 -17.80
C THR A 57 47.01 -19.67 -16.85
N LYS A 58 46.23 -20.68 -16.45
CA LYS A 58 45.20 -20.57 -15.40
C LYS A 58 45.87 -20.10 -14.10
N ARG A 59 45.70 -18.82 -13.77
CA ARG A 59 46.05 -18.29 -12.45
C ARG A 59 44.83 -18.46 -11.56
N CYS A 60 44.83 -19.49 -10.72
CA CYS A 60 43.85 -19.63 -9.65
C CYS A 60 43.94 -18.38 -8.76
N ARG A 61 42.92 -17.51 -8.81
CA ARG A 61 42.68 -16.56 -7.73
C ARG A 61 42.12 -17.39 -6.58
N SER A 62 42.93 -17.64 -5.55
CA SER A 62 42.41 -18.06 -4.26
C SER A 62 41.38 -17.03 -3.82
N GLY A 63 40.10 -17.41 -3.91
CA GLY A 63 39.02 -16.65 -3.32
C GLY A 63 39.28 -16.57 -1.83
N VAL A 64 39.39 -15.35 -1.32
CA VAL A 64 39.30 -15.11 0.12
C VAL A 64 37.85 -15.40 0.49
N THR A 65 37.57 -16.61 0.97
CA THR A 65 36.31 -16.91 1.63
C THR A 65 36.41 -16.30 3.03
N CYS A 66 35.89 -15.09 3.19
CA CYS A 66 35.66 -14.53 4.51
C CYS A 66 34.50 -15.28 5.17
N LEU A 67 34.80 -16.40 5.83
CA LEU A 67 33.91 -16.95 6.85
C LEU A 67 33.98 -16.05 8.07
N SER A 68 33.15 -15.01 8.10
CA SER A 68 32.90 -14.24 9.31
C SER A 68 32.01 -15.07 10.24
N THR A 69 32.60 -16.03 10.95
CA THR A 69 31.94 -16.79 12.01
C THR A 69 32.02 -16.01 13.32
N SER A 70 31.53 -14.77 13.33
CA SER A 70 31.12 -14.16 14.59
C SER A 70 29.74 -14.70 14.91
N PRO A 71 29.45 -15.24 16.11
CA PRO A 71 28.09 -15.56 16.49
C PRO A 71 27.26 -14.28 16.37
N SER A 72 26.42 -14.20 15.33
CA SER A 72 25.51 -13.08 15.19
C SER A 72 24.48 -13.26 16.30
N VAL A 73 24.64 -12.51 17.39
CA VAL A 73 23.60 -12.42 18.41
C VAL A 73 22.38 -11.84 17.70
N LEU A 74 21.38 -12.69 17.48
CA LEU A 74 20.10 -12.26 16.94
C LEU A 74 19.37 -11.47 18.03
N PRO A 75 18.58 -10.45 17.66
CA PRO A 75 17.72 -9.80 18.63
C PRO A 75 16.70 -10.81 19.17
N SER A 76 16.31 -10.68 20.44
CA SER A 76 15.25 -11.52 21.03
C SER A 76 13.88 -11.26 20.37
N ALA A 77 13.64 -10.03 19.92
CA ALA A 77 12.41 -9.62 19.25
C ALA A 77 12.64 -8.54 18.20
N LEU A 78 11.74 -8.47 17.22
CA LEU A 78 11.59 -7.35 16.28
C LEU A 78 10.26 -6.64 16.51
N LEU A 79 10.33 -5.33 16.79
CA LEU A 79 9.17 -4.48 16.97
C LEU A 79 9.00 -3.60 15.73
N PHE A 80 7.89 -3.75 15.02
CA PHE A 80 7.55 -2.97 13.83
C PHE A 80 6.56 -1.87 14.18
N ASP A 81 6.77 -0.66 13.66
CA ASP A 81 5.65 0.27 13.52
C ASP A 81 4.72 -0.22 12.40
N CYS A 82 3.47 0.25 12.39
CA CYS A 82 2.54 -0.04 11.30
C CYS A 82 2.70 0.98 10.16
N ASP A 83 2.33 2.22 10.46
CA ASP A 83 2.26 3.31 9.48
C ASP A 83 3.65 3.77 9.04
N GLY A 84 3.90 3.73 7.73
CA GLY A 84 5.18 4.08 7.13
C GLY A 84 6.28 3.02 7.32
N VAL A 85 5.99 1.88 7.96
CA VAL A 85 6.95 0.77 8.16
C VAL A 85 6.46 -0.51 7.52
N LEU A 86 5.30 -1.05 7.91
CA LEU A 86 4.74 -2.21 7.21
C LEU A 86 4.22 -1.81 5.83
N VAL A 87 3.57 -0.65 5.77
CA VAL A 87 2.88 -0.11 4.60
C VAL A 87 3.03 1.41 4.60
N ASP A 88 3.10 2.03 3.42
CA ASP A 88 3.04 3.50 3.31
C ASP A 88 1.56 3.96 3.38
N THR A 89 0.93 3.85 4.56
CA THR A 89 -0.50 4.09 4.78
C THR A 89 -0.96 5.46 4.30
N GLU A 90 -0.16 6.51 4.48
CA GLU A 90 -0.53 7.84 4.02
C GLU A 90 -0.51 7.96 2.49
N LYS A 91 0.61 7.57 1.86
CA LYS A 91 0.82 7.72 0.41
C LYS A 91 -0.06 6.78 -0.41
N ASP A 92 -0.16 5.51 0.00
CA ASP A 92 -0.78 4.45 -0.80
C ASP A 92 -2.14 4.00 -0.27
N GLY A 93 -2.54 4.46 0.92
CA GLY A 93 -3.83 4.13 1.54
C GLY A 93 -4.75 5.34 1.69
N HIS A 94 -4.46 6.24 2.62
CA HIS A 94 -5.30 7.38 2.94
C HIS A 94 -5.47 8.33 1.76
N ARG A 95 -4.39 8.70 1.05
CA ARG A 95 -4.49 9.52 -0.17
C ARG A 95 -5.38 8.88 -1.23
N ILE A 96 -5.22 7.57 -1.47
CA ILE A 96 -6.02 6.83 -2.45
C ILE A 96 -7.49 6.82 -2.04
N SER A 97 -7.80 6.48 -0.79
CA SER A 97 -9.19 6.48 -0.29
C SER A 97 -9.85 7.88 -0.28
N PHE A 98 -9.08 8.97 -0.09
CA PHE A 98 -9.59 10.32 -0.34
C PHE A 98 -9.97 10.52 -1.80
N ASN A 99 -9.07 10.20 -2.73
CA ASN A 99 -9.32 10.34 -4.17
C ASN A 99 -10.49 9.48 -4.64
N ASP A 100 -10.60 8.23 -4.17
CA ASP A 100 -11.72 7.35 -4.48
C ASP A 100 -13.04 7.93 -3.96
N THR A 101 -13.01 8.56 -2.77
CA THR A 101 -14.20 9.25 -2.23
C THR A 101 -14.57 10.45 -3.08
N PHE A 102 -13.60 11.28 -3.49
CA PHE A 102 -13.85 12.44 -4.33
C PHE A 102 -14.36 12.05 -5.71
N ALA A 103 -13.83 10.97 -6.29
CA ALA A 103 -14.30 10.41 -7.55
C ALA A 103 -15.73 9.85 -7.42
N ALA A 104 -16.02 9.07 -6.37
CA ALA A 104 -17.36 8.53 -6.11
C ALA A 104 -18.42 9.61 -5.86
N ARG A 105 -17.99 10.79 -5.38
CA ARG A 105 -18.84 11.97 -5.18
C ARG A 105 -18.79 12.95 -6.36
N GLU A 106 -18.03 12.61 -7.40
CA GLU A 106 -17.87 13.40 -8.62
C GLU A 106 -17.48 14.86 -8.33
N LEU A 107 -16.52 15.06 -7.43
CA LEU A 107 -16.10 16.40 -6.99
C LEU A 107 -15.06 17.06 -7.92
N GLY A 108 -14.52 16.32 -8.89
CA GLY A 108 -13.48 16.82 -9.79
C GLY A 108 -12.15 17.12 -9.10
N VAL A 109 -11.91 16.52 -7.92
CA VAL A 109 -10.72 16.74 -7.09
C VAL A 109 -9.86 15.51 -7.05
N THR A 110 -8.54 15.70 -7.14
CA THR A 110 -7.55 14.63 -6.96
C THR A 110 -6.34 15.21 -6.25
N TRP A 111 -5.87 14.51 -5.22
CA TRP A 111 -4.64 14.80 -4.52
C TRP A 111 -3.54 13.85 -5.01
N ASP A 112 -2.56 14.40 -5.72
CA ASP A 112 -1.32 13.70 -6.03
C ASP A 112 -0.44 13.56 -4.76
N VAL A 113 0.71 12.91 -4.92
CA VAL A 113 1.61 12.62 -3.79
C VAL A 113 2.16 13.90 -3.16
N ASP A 114 2.57 14.87 -3.98
CA ASP A 114 3.24 16.09 -3.52
C ASP A 114 2.25 17.01 -2.80
N LEU A 115 1.07 17.23 -3.38
CA LEU A 115 -0.01 17.98 -2.75
C LEU A 115 -0.47 17.32 -1.45
N TYR A 116 -0.61 15.99 -1.45
CA TYR A 116 -0.99 15.28 -0.22
C TYR A 116 0.08 15.44 0.87
N GLY A 117 1.37 15.41 0.51
CA GLY A 117 2.49 15.69 1.42
C GLY A 117 2.39 17.07 2.07
N GLU A 118 2.01 18.10 1.32
CA GLU A 118 1.76 19.43 1.87
C GLU A 118 0.53 19.46 2.79
N LEU A 119 -0.54 18.76 2.39
CA LEU A 119 -1.78 18.66 3.17
C LEU A 119 -1.61 17.86 4.46
N LEU A 120 -0.62 16.96 4.57
CA LEU A 120 -0.31 16.23 5.80
C LEU A 120 0.16 17.13 6.94
N LYS A 121 0.64 18.35 6.63
CA LYS A 121 0.97 19.38 7.65
C LYS A 121 -0.27 19.89 8.38
N ILE A 122 -1.46 19.65 7.82
CA ILE A 122 -2.75 19.94 8.45
C ILE A 122 -3.20 18.67 9.17
N GLY A 123 -3.37 18.76 10.48
CA GLY A 123 -3.82 17.64 11.31
C GLY A 123 -5.28 17.28 11.02
N GLY A 124 -5.58 15.98 10.99
CA GLY A 124 -6.94 15.47 10.84
C GLY A 124 -7.49 15.47 9.40
N GLY A 125 -8.22 14.42 9.04
CA GLY A 125 -8.72 14.24 7.67
C GLY A 125 -9.84 15.20 7.28
N LYS A 126 -10.70 15.59 8.23
CA LYS A 126 -11.81 16.53 8.00
C LYS A 126 -11.27 17.94 7.83
N GLU A 127 -10.41 18.34 8.74
CA GLU A 127 -9.75 19.65 8.80
C GLU A 127 -8.92 19.87 7.53
N ARG A 128 -8.22 18.85 7.07
CA ARG A 128 -7.47 18.86 5.80
C ARG A 128 -8.37 19.12 4.58
N MET A 129 -9.50 18.43 4.46
CA MET A 129 -10.45 18.67 3.36
C MET A 129 -11.04 20.08 3.43
N THR A 130 -11.47 20.52 4.62
CA THR A 130 -12.01 21.86 4.83
C THR A 130 -10.99 22.94 4.45
N ALA A 131 -9.75 22.83 4.91
CA ALA A 131 -8.69 23.77 4.59
C ALA A 131 -8.36 23.79 3.10
N TYR A 132 -8.34 22.63 2.45
CA TYR A 132 -8.15 22.51 1.01
C TYR A 132 -9.26 23.27 0.24
N PHE A 133 -10.53 22.95 0.48
CA PHE A 133 -11.65 23.59 -0.22
C PHE A 133 -11.80 25.08 0.09
N ASN A 134 -11.47 25.52 1.30
CA ASN A 134 -11.42 26.94 1.63
C ASN A 134 -10.35 27.69 0.82
N LYS A 135 -9.24 27.03 0.50
CA LYS A 135 -8.13 27.63 -0.26
C LYS A 135 -8.35 27.56 -1.77
N THR A 136 -8.85 26.44 -2.30
CA THR A 136 -8.96 26.19 -3.75
C THR A 136 -10.33 26.46 -4.32
N GLY A 137 -11.33 26.73 -3.47
CA GLY A 137 -12.73 26.77 -3.84
C GLY A 137 -13.44 25.46 -3.52
N TRP A 138 -14.69 25.58 -3.09
CA TRP A 138 -15.56 24.45 -2.79
C TRP A 138 -16.10 23.84 -4.09
N PRO A 139 -16.23 22.49 -4.19
CA PRO A 139 -16.83 21.84 -5.36
C PRO A 139 -18.27 22.31 -5.61
N GLU A 140 -18.72 22.30 -6.86
CA GLU A 140 -20.08 22.74 -7.23
C GLU A 140 -21.19 21.96 -6.50
N LYS A 141 -20.94 20.67 -6.22
CA LYS A 141 -21.86 19.79 -5.50
C LYS A 141 -21.84 19.99 -3.98
N ALA A 142 -20.97 20.84 -3.46
CA ALA A 142 -20.92 21.14 -2.04
C ALA A 142 -22.00 22.16 -1.65
N PRO A 143 -22.56 22.05 -0.45
CA PRO A 143 -23.55 23.01 0.04
C PRO A 143 -22.94 24.41 0.23
N LYS A 144 -23.82 25.41 0.33
CA LYS A 144 -23.43 26.83 0.43
C LYS A 144 -23.29 27.33 1.87
N SER A 145 -24.11 26.82 2.80
CA SER A 145 -24.05 27.21 4.21
C SER A 145 -22.87 26.52 4.92
N GLU A 146 -22.33 27.16 5.97
CA GLU A 146 -21.20 26.60 6.71
C GLU A 146 -21.58 25.35 7.51
N GLU A 147 -22.78 25.32 8.06
CA GLU A 147 -23.33 24.18 8.81
C GLU A 147 -23.44 22.94 7.92
N GLU A 148 -24.08 23.07 6.76
CA GLU A 148 -24.20 21.94 5.81
C GLU A 148 -22.84 21.52 5.26
N ARG A 149 -21.88 22.45 5.13
CA ARG A 149 -20.50 22.12 4.73
C ARG A 149 -19.80 21.25 5.76
N LYS A 150 -20.01 21.49 7.06
CA LYS A 150 -19.47 20.62 8.13
C LYS A 150 -20.02 19.20 8.00
N ASP A 151 -21.32 19.05 7.79
CA ASP A 151 -21.97 17.75 7.60
C ASP A 151 -21.52 17.06 6.31
N PHE A 152 -21.36 17.83 5.23
CA PHE A 152 -20.82 17.34 3.97
C PHE A 152 -19.41 16.76 4.15
N ILE A 153 -18.50 17.51 4.80
CA ILE A 153 -17.13 17.06 5.13
C ILE A 153 -17.15 15.81 6.01
N ALA A 154 -18.02 15.76 7.03
CA ALA A 154 -18.17 14.59 7.87
C ALA A 154 -18.60 13.36 7.05
N SER A 155 -19.53 13.54 6.11
CA SER A 155 -19.98 12.47 5.21
C SER A 155 -18.86 11.95 4.28
N LEU A 156 -18.03 12.85 3.74
CA LEU A 156 -16.87 12.48 2.93
C LEU A 156 -15.85 11.70 3.76
N HIS A 157 -15.54 12.19 4.96
CA HIS A 157 -14.58 11.51 5.83
C HIS A 157 -15.05 10.12 6.26
N LYS A 158 -16.36 9.96 6.53
CA LYS A 158 -16.96 8.64 6.82
C LYS A 158 -16.78 7.68 5.66
N GLN A 159 -17.16 8.08 4.44
CA GLN A 159 -17.01 7.25 3.25
C GLN A 159 -15.54 6.94 2.94
N LYS A 160 -14.64 7.91 3.10
CA LYS A 160 -13.19 7.69 2.97
C LYS A 160 -12.69 6.63 3.95
N THR A 161 -13.18 6.65 5.19
CA THR A 161 -12.79 5.68 6.21
C THR A 161 -13.27 4.27 5.84
N GLU A 162 -14.49 4.14 5.32
CA GLU A 162 -15.03 2.87 4.81
C GLU A 162 -14.21 2.34 3.63
N LEU A 163 -13.91 3.19 2.64
CA LEU A 163 -13.10 2.81 1.48
C LEU A 163 -11.66 2.43 1.84
N PHE A 164 -11.07 3.09 2.85
CA PHE A 164 -9.76 2.72 3.36
C PHE A 164 -9.75 1.29 3.93
N MET A 165 -10.78 0.90 4.68
CA MET A 165 -10.90 -0.47 5.19
C MET A 165 -11.06 -1.48 4.05
N VAL A 166 -11.88 -1.17 3.04
CA VAL A 166 -12.06 -2.01 1.84
C VAL A 166 -10.75 -2.19 1.09
N LEU A 167 -9.92 -1.14 1.00
CA LEU A 167 -8.61 -1.19 0.34
C LEU A 167 -7.68 -2.20 1.02
N ILE A 168 -7.66 -2.23 2.35
CA ILE A 168 -6.89 -3.22 3.14
C ILE A 168 -7.45 -4.63 2.93
N GLU A 169 -8.77 -4.82 3.07
CA GLU A 169 -9.42 -6.12 2.96
C GLU A 169 -9.24 -6.75 1.57
N LYS A 170 -9.26 -5.92 0.52
CA LYS A 170 -9.00 -6.34 -0.87
C LYS A 170 -7.52 -6.48 -1.21
N LYS A 171 -6.60 -6.27 -0.25
CA LYS A 171 -5.14 -6.37 -0.42
C LYS A 171 -4.59 -5.44 -1.50
N LEU A 172 -5.20 -4.26 -1.64
CA LEU A 172 -4.77 -3.24 -2.60
C LEU A 172 -3.70 -2.30 -2.03
N LEU A 173 -3.40 -2.40 -0.72
CA LEU A 173 -2.29 -1.69 -0.07
C LEU A 173 -1.03 -2.57 -0.11
N PRO A 174 0.05 -2.15 -0.80
CA PRO A 174 1.27 -2.96 -0.85
C PRO A 174 2.06 -2.86 0.46
N LEU A 175 2.63 -3.98 0.89
CA LEU A 175 3.68 -3.99 1.92
C LEU A 175 4.92 -3.26 1.40
N ARG A 176 5.63 -2.57 2.30
CA ARG A 176 6.92 -1.97 1.95
C ARG A 176 7.93 -3.07 1.55
N PRO A 177 8.80 -2.81 0.57
CA PRO A 177 9.78 -3.79 0.12
C PRO A 177 10.63 -4.34 1.28
N GLY A 178 10.73 -5.66 1.36
CA GLY A 178 11.55 -6.35 2.37
C GLY A 178 10.85 -6.65 3.69
N VAL A 179 9.68 -6.06 3.99
CA VAL A 179 8.94 -6.30 5.24
C VAL A 179 8.59 -7.78 5.42
N ALA A 180 7.90 -8.38 4.45
CA ALA A 180 7.52 -9.80 4.53
C ALA A 180 8.75 -10.70 4.65
N LYS A 181 9.80 -10.42 3.86
CA LYS A 181 11.07 -11.17 3.90
C LYS A 181 11.73 -11.11 5.28
N LEU A 182 11.78 -9.92 5.90
CA LEU A 182 12.41 -9.75 7.20
C LEU A 182 11.63 -10.46 8.30
N ILE A 183 10.30 -10.40 8.25
CA ILE A 183 9.42 -11.13 9.17
C ILE A 183 9.64 -12.64 9.02
N ASP A 184 9.64 -13.16 7.78
CA ASP A 184 9.87 -14.59 7.53
C ASP A 184 11.24 -15.05 8.07
N GLN A 185 12.28 -14.23 7.90
CA GLN A 185 13.61 -14.53 8.42
C GLN A 185 13.69 -14.52 9.94
N ALA A 186 12.92 -13.64 10.60
CA ALA A 186 12.86 -13.56 12.05
C ALA A 186 12.13 -14.78 12.63
N LEU A 187 10.93 -15.08 12.12
CA LEU A 187 10.11 -16.21 12.55
C LEU A 187 10.85 -17.54 12.34
N ALA A 188 11.49 -17.73 11.18
CA ALA A 188 12.28 -18.93 10.89
C ALA A 188 13.49 -19.13 11.83
N LYS A 189 13.92 -18.09 12.54
CA LYS A 189 15.03 -18.12 13.50
C LYS A 189 14.56 -18.08 14.96
N GLY A 190 13.25 -18.17 15.21
CA GLY A 190 12.67 -18.11 16.55
C GLY A 190 12.75 -16.72 17.19
N VAL A 191 12.94 -15.66 16.40
CA VAL A 191 12.90 -14.28 16.89
C VAL A 191 11.43 -13.85 16.98
N LYS A 192 11.01 -13.35 18.14
CA LYS A 192 9.62 -12.89 18.36
C LYS A 192 9.34 -11.66 17.50
N VAL A 193 8.12 -11.52 16.98
CA VAL A 193 7.74 -10.37 16.16
C VAL A 193 6.50 -9.72 16.76
N ALA A 194 6.52 -8.38 16.86
CA ALA A 194 5.36 -7.61 17.28
C ALA A 194 5.20 -6.35 16.44
N VAL A 195 3.96 -5.85 16.36
CA VAL A 195 3.61 -4.56 15.77
C VAL A 195 3.15 -3.62 16.87
N CYS A 196 3.85 -2.50 17.03
CA CYS A 196 3.56 -1.47 18.04
C CYS A 196 3.17 -0.16 17.32
N SER A 197 1.90 0.24 17.39
CA SER A 197 1.35 1.37 16.64
C SER A 197 0.41 2.24 17.48
N THR A 198 0.39 3.55 17.21
CA THR A 198 -0.59 4.48 17.81
C THR A 198 -1.93 4.50 17.05
N SER A 199 -2.00 3.81 15.91
CA SER A 199 -3.21 3.74 15.09
C SER A 199 -4.26 2.81 15.70
N ASN A 200 -5.49 2.92 15.21
CA ASN A 200 -6.60 2.09 15.67
C ASN A 200 -6.31 0.60 15.45
N GLU A 201 -6.53 -0.21 16.49
CA GLU A 201 -6.27 -1.66 16.48
C GLU A 201 -6.95 -2.39 15.32
N LYS A 202 -8.20 -2.06 14.98
CA LYS A 202 -8.91 -2.70 13.87
C LYS A 202 -8.18 -2.52 12.53
N ALA A 203 -7.61 -1.34 12.29
CA ALA A 203 -6.86 -1.08 11.06
C ALA A 203 -5.53 -1.83 11.05
N VAL A 204 -4.81 -1.84 12.18
CA VAL A 204 -3.53 -2.56 12.33
C VAL A 204 -3.74 -4.07 12.17
N SER A 205 -4.74 -4.64 12.84
CA SER A 205 -5.10 -6.05 12.75
C SER A 205 -5.55 -6.44 11.34
N ALA A 206 -6.28 -5.58 10.62
CA ALA A 206 -6.61 -5.80 9.22
C ALA A 206 -5.36 -5.80 8.32
N ILE A 207 -4.43 -4.86 8.53
CA ILE A 207 -3.16 -4.81 7.79
C ILE A 207 -2.36 -6.10 8.00
N VAL A 208 -2.18 -6.52 9.25
CA VAL A 208 -1.42 -7.73 9.58
C VAL A 208 -2.11 -8.98 9.00
N SER A 209 -3.41 -9.18 9.27
CA SER A 209 -4.11 -10.39 8.81
C SER A 209 -4.31 -10.45 7.29
N CYS A 210 -4.67 -9.34 6.63
CA CYS A 210 -4.97 -9.34 5.20
C CYS A 210 -3.69 -9.27 4.34
N LEU A 211 -2.74 -8.41 4.71
CA LEU A 211 -1.57 -8.08 3.87
C LEU A 211 -0.37 -8.98 4.17
N LEU A 212 -0.03 -9.20 5.46
CA LEU A 212 0.99 -10.18 5.83
C LEU A 212 0.45 -11.62 5.75
N GLY A 213 -0.86 -11.79 5.83
CA GLY A 213 -1.54 -13.07 5.69
C GLY A 213 -1.76 -13.78 7.04
N PRO A 214 -2.71 -14.72 7.08
CA PRO A 214 -3.17 -15.32 8.33
C PRO A 214 -2.11 -16.16 9.04
N GLU A 215 -1.18 -16.77 8.32
CA GLU A 215 -0.12 -17.58 8.94
C GLU A 215 0.85 -16.72 9.75
N ARG A 216 1.37 -15.64 9.16
CA ARG A 216 2.22 -14.68 9.90
C ARG A 216 1.46 -14.00 11.03
N ALA A 217 0.19 -13.66 10.79
CA ALA A 217 -0.62 -12.95 11.79
C ALA A 217 -0.78 -13.75 13.10
N LYS A 218 -0.78 -15.09 13.07
CA LYS A 218 -0.84 -15.92 14.28
C LYS A 218 0.43 -15.82 15.13
N GLU A 219 1.56 -15.48 14.52
CA GLU A 219 2.88 -15.41 15.16
C GLU A 219 3.30 -13.97 15.51
N ILE A 220 2.49 -12.97 15.13
CA ILE A 220 2.77 -11.54 15.35
C ILE A 220 1.86 -11.00 16.45
N LEU A 221 2.46 -10.49 17.52
CA LEU A 221 1.72 -9.77 18.56
C LEU A 221 1.37 -8.35 18.08
N ILE A 222 0.18 -7.85 18.45
CA ILE A 222 -0.28 -6.51 18.05
C ILE A 222 -0.54 -5.68 19.30
N PHE A 223 0.19 -4.57 19.41
CA PHE A 223 0.02 -3.53 20.42
C PHE A 223 -0.41 -2.25 19.71
N ALA A 224 -1.70 -1.93 19.75
CA ALA A 224 -2.27 -0.83 18.99
C ALA A 224 -3.28 0.01 19.79
N GLY A 225 -3.53 1.23 19.32
CA GLY A 225 -4.55 2.12 19.89
C GLY A 225 -4.26 2.54 21.34
N ASP A 226 -5.30 2.50 22.17
CA ASP A 226 -5.25 2.98 23.55
C ASP A 226 -4.76 1.91 24.56
N VAL A 227 -4.38 0.71 24.07
CA VAL A 227 -3.65 -0.30 24.89
C VAL A 227 -2.29 0.24 25.31
N VAL A 228 -1.78 1.27 24.61
CA VAL A 228 -0.64 2.05 25.07
C VAL A 228 -1.12 3.29 25.83
N PRO A 229 -0.87 3.38 27.15
CA PRO A 229 -1.36 4.49 27.97
C PRO A 229 -0.75 5.86 27.59
N ARG A 230 0.35 5.91 26.83
CA ARG A 230 0.96 7.14 26.32
C ARG A 230 1.39 7.01 24.85
N LYS A 231 0.88 7.91 24.00
CA LYS A 231 1.11 7.92 22.54
C LYS A 231 2.50 8.50 22.21
N LYS A 232 3.04 8.16 21.03
CA LYS A 232 4.32 8.72 20.52
C LYS A 232 4.31 10.26 20.64
N PRO A 233 5.41 10.89 21.08
CA PRO A 233 6.79 10.39 21.16
C PRO A 233 7.13 9.65 22.47
N ASP A 234 6.15 9.31 23.32
CA ASP A 234 6.41 8.59 24.57
C ASP A 234 6.94 7.16 24.29
N PRO A 235 8.08 6.75 24.87
CA PRO A 235 8.67 5.43 24.66
C PRO A 235 7.79 4.27 25.17
N VAL A 236 6.76 4.56 25.97
CA VAL A 236 5.85 3.57 26.54
C VAL A 236 5.20 2.67 25.48
N ASN A 237 5.00 3.14 24.23
CA ASN A 237 4.52 2.27 23.12
C ASN A 237 5.40 1.05 22.90
N PHE A 238 6.71 1.18 23.09
CA PHE A 238 7.64 0.06 22.98
C PHE A 238 7.84 -0.65 24.32
N SER A 239 7.78 0.09 25.44
CA SER A 239 7.92 -0.51 26.77
C SER A 239 6.78 -1.47 27.10
N SER A 240 5.53 -1.18 26.72
CA SER A 240 4.41 -2.11 26.89
C SER A 240 4.57 -3.37 26.05
N CYS A 241 5.18 -3.26 24.87
CA CYS A 241 5.53 -4.43 24.05
C CYS A 241 6.62 -5.29 24.71
N LEU A 242 7.47 -4.71 25.57
CA LEU A 242 8.62 -5.36 26.20
C LEU A 242 8.33 -5.94 27.60
N THR A 243 7.17 -5.66 28.20
CA THR A 243 6.80 -6.17 29.53
C THR A 243 6.00 -7.48 29.44
N ASP A 244 6.40 -8.49 30.23
CA ASP A 244 5.81 -9.80 30.57
C ASP A 244 5.17 -10.70 29.48
N GLU A 245 4.58 -10.20 28.39
CA GLU A 245 4.01 -11.04 27.32
C GLU A 245 5.07 -11.58 26.34
N LEU A 246 6.15 -10.84 26.08
CA LEU A 246 7.26 -11.33 25.26
C LEU A 246 8.24 -12.22 26.03
N ASP A 247 8.24 -12.22 27.37
CA ASP A 247 9.12 -13.08 28.18
C ASP A 247 8.40 -14.34 28.72
N GLY A 248 7.06 -14.36 28.70
CA GLY A 248 6.21 -15.45 29.23
C GLY A 248 5.75 -16.52 28.22
N ILE A 249 6.23 -16.50 26.98
CA ILE A 249 5.94 -17.52 25.93
C ILE A 249 7.19 -18.32 25.61
#